data_AF-A0A7S0WYU5-F1
#
_entry.id   AF-A0A7S0WYU5-F1
#
_cell.length_a   1.000
_cell.length_b   1.000
_cell.length_c   1.000
_cell.angle_alpha   90.00
_cell.angle_beta   90.00
_cell.angle_gamma   90.00
#
_symmetry.space_group_name_H-M   'P 1'
#
loop_
_entity.id
_entity.type
_entity.pdbx_description
1 polymer ?
#
loop_
_entity_poly.entity_id
_entity_poly.type
_entity_poly.pdbx_seq_one_letter_code
_entity_poly.pdbx_strand_id
1 'polypeptide(L)'
;TKAMTSKHWIVAEGLHRANGTFVPDNRHGFGFGASVTGPLAQGVAALQADLDAAASVPGQQLALVGHGMSGDLRALAKAGVVLPASTVLIDTEAVVWGLMGGTKAGAATSLRTLAQWVGIQGVAGLHNAGNDARYTLDAL
;
A
#
# COMPACT_ATOMS: atom_id res chain seq x y z
N THR A 1 9.71 12.58 -15.95
CA THR A 1 9.04 11.95 -14.79
C THR A 1 10.00 10.95 -14.16
N LYS A 2 10.19 10.98 -12.83
CA LYS A 2 11.07 10.01 -12.15
C LYS A 2 10.38 8.64 -12.20
N ALA A 3 11.09 7.58 -12.55
CA ALA A 3 10.51 6.24 -12.61
C ALA A 3 10.09 5.78 -11.21
N MET A 4 8.86 5.29 -11.06
CA MET A 4 8.38 4.70 -9.83
C MET A 4 8.96 3.28 -9.66
N THR A 5 9.45 2.98 -8.47
CA THR A 5 9.90 1.63 -8.11
C THR A 5 8.79 0.95 -7.32
N SER A 6 8.43 -0.28 -7.70
CA SER A 6 7.41 -1.07 -7.02
C SER A 6 8.03 -2.39 -6.55
N LYS A 7 7.72 -2.80 -5.32
CA LYS A 7 8.19 -4.05 -4.71
C LYS A 7 6.99 -4.80 -4.14
N HIS A 8 7.06 -6.13 -4.13
CA HIS A 8 6.03 -6.96 -3.54
C HIS A 8 6.66 -8.13 -2.78
N TRP A 9 6.34 -8.23 -1.49
CA TRP A 9 6.81 -9.30 -0.61
C TRP A 9 5.65 -10.16 -0.14
N ILE A 10 5.75 -11.47 -0.35
CA ILE A 10 4.80 -12.47 0.13
C ILE A 10 5.39 -13.14 1.36
N VAL A 11 4.72 -13.00 2.49
CA VAL A 11 5.12 -13.58 3.77
C VAL A 11 4.88 -15.10 3.74
N ALA A 12 5.97 -15.87 3.73
CA ALA A 12 5.95 -17.32 3.59
C ALA A 12 5.13 -18.02 4.69
N GLU A 13 5.22 -17.53 5.91
CA GLU A 13 4.51 -18.04 7.09
C GLU A 13 2.98 -17.93 6.93
N GLY A 14 2.51 -16.96 6.13
CA GLY A 14 1.10 -16.69 5.89
C GLY A 14 0.51 -17.40 4.66
N LEU A 15 1.28 -18.22 3.93
CA LEU A 15 0.81 -18.81 2.67
C LEU A 15 -0.43 -19.69 2.82
N HIS A 16 -0.61 -20.33 3.98
CA HIS A 16 -1.80 -21.12 4.31
C HIS A 16 -3.08 -20.29 4.48
N ARG A 17 -2.97 -18.95 4.59
CA ARG A 17 -4.12 -18.05 4.72
C ARG A 17 -4.47 -17.53 3.34
N ALA A 18 -5.61 -17.93 2.81
CA ALA A 18 -6.17 -17.36 1.59
C ALA A 18 -7.63 -17.00 1.83
N ASN A 19 -7.99 -15.75 1.59
CA ASN A 19 -9.39 -15.35 1.56
C ASN A 19 -9.90 -15.56 0.13
N GLY A 20 -10.13 -16.83 -0.27
CA GLY A 20 -10.67 -17.16 -1.59
C GLY A 20 -12.20 -17.13 -1.67
N THR A 21 -12.87 -16.98 -0.53
CA THR A 21 -14.34 -17.00 -0.44
C THR A 21 -14.97 -15.67 -0.86
N PHE A 22 -14.35 -14.55 -0.49
CA PHE A 22 -14.92 -13.21 -0.71
C PHE A 22 -14.17 -12.39 -1.76
N VAL A 23 -12.88 -12.67 -1.99
CA VAL A 23 -12.04 -12.00 -2.97
C VAL A 23 -11.14 -13.00 -3.69
N PRO A 24 -10.75 -12.77 -4.95
CA PRO A 24 -9.73 -13.59 -5.60
C PRO A 24 -8.39 -13.53 -4.88
N ASP A 25 -7.69 -14.65 -4.76
CA ASP A 25 -6.32 -14.67 -4.27
C ASP A 25 -5.33 -14.27 -5.37
N ASN A 26 -5.05 -12.98 -5.46
CA ASN A 26 -4.12 -12.41 -6.43
C ASN A 26 -2.71 -12.20 -5.88
N ARG A 27 -2.32 -12.84 -4.77
CA ARG A 27 -1.01 -12.59 -4.14
C ARG A 27 0.17 -12.82 -5.09
N HIS A 28 0.06 -13.73 -6.06
CA HIS A 28 1.13 -14.00 -7.02
C HIS A 28 1.04 -13.14 -8.30
N GLY A 29 -0.05 -12.40 -8.50
CA GLY A 29 -0.32 -11.59 -9.69
C GLY A 29 0.23 -10.16 -9.63
N PHE A 30 1.50 -9.99 -9.24
CA PHE A 30 2.11 -8.65 -9.18
C PHE A 30 2.41 -8.13 -10.60
N GLY A 31 1.76 -7.02 -10.99
CA GLY A 31 1.80 -6.48 -12.35
C GLY A 31 2.96 -5.51 -12.62
N PHE A 32 3.71 -5.12 -11.59
CA PHE A 32 4.77 -4.10 -11.69
C PHE A 32 6.18 -4.66 -11.45
N GLY A 33 6.34 -5.98 -11.48
CA GLY A 33 7.62 -6.65 -11.29
C GLY A 33 7.47 -8.10 -10.84
N ALA A 34 8.46 -8.60 -10.10
CA ALA A 34 8.43 -9.93 -9.51
C ALA A 34 8.06 -9.87 -8.01
N SER A 35 7.27 -10.85 -7.56
CA SER A 35 7.05 -11.04 -6.13
C SER A 35 8.22 -11.77 -5.51
N VAL A 36 8.64 -11.35 -4.33
CA VAL A 36 9.59 -12.11 -3.50
C VAL A 36 8.80 -12.84 -2.43
N THR A 37 8.92 -14.17 -2.38
CA THR A 37 8.33 -14.97 -1.30
C THR A 37 9.42 -15.30 -0.30
N GLY A 38 9.21 -14.97 0.97
CA GLY A 38 10.19 -15.25 2.01
C GLY A 38 9.68 -14.95 3.42
N PRO A 39 10.53 -15.19 4.45
CA PRO A 39 10.15 -15.00 5.84
C PRO A 39 9.72 -13.56 6.14
N LEU A 40 8.76 -13.38 7.05
CA LEU A 40 8.31 -12.06 7.51
C LEU A 40 9.49 -11.18 7.93
N ALA A 41 10.43 -11.74 8.69
CA ALA A 41 11.59 -11.01 9.20
C ALA A 41 12.45 -10.40 8.09
N GLN A 42 12.63 -11.09 6.96
CA GLN A 42 13.39 -10.57 5.83
C GLN A 42 12.62 -9.47 5.10
N GLY A 43 11.31 -9.63 4.94
CA GLY A 43 10.45 -8.59 4.36
C GLY A 43 10.43 -7.31 5.20
N VAL A 44 10.36 -7.45 6.52
CA VAL A 44 10.46 -6.32 7.47
C VAL A 44 11.81 -5.63 7.36
N ALA A 45 12.91 -6.38 7.34
CA ALA A 45 14.24 -5.81 7.20
C ALA A 45 14.42 -5.05 5.86
N ALA A 46 13.90 -5.59 4.76
CA ALA A 46 13.92 -4.94 3.46
C ALA A 46 13.09 -3.64 3.46
N LEU A 47 11.89 -3.65 4.05
CA LEU A 47 11.05 -2.47 4.17
C LEU A 47 11.70 -1.39 5.06
N GLN A 48 12.30 -1.78 6.19
CA GLN A 48 13.00 -0.84 7.07
C GLN A 48 14.17 -0.16 6.35
N ALA A 49 14.96 -0.92 5.59
CA ALA A 49 16.06 -0.37 4.80
C ALA A 49 15.56 0.65 3.75
N ASP A 50 14.42 0.40 3.11
CA ASP A 50 13.81 1.35 2.16
C ASP A 50 13.35 2.64 2.87
N LEU A 51 12.74 2.51 4.05
CA LEU A 51 12.29 3.65 4.87
C LEU A 51 13.48 4.50 5.35
N ASP A 52 14.53 3.86 5.85
CA ASP A 52 15.74 4.53 6.34
C ASP A 52 16.45 5.27 5.21
N ALA A 53 16.57 4.63 4.03
CA ALA A 53 17.13 5.25 2.85
C ALA A 53 16.31 6.48 2.42
N ALA A 54 14.98 6.38 2.37
CA ALA A 54 14.11 7.48 2.00
C ALA A 54 14.15 8.63 3.02
N ALA A 55 14.22 8.31 4.32
CA ALA A 55 14.30 9.30 5.40
C ALA A 55 15.65 10.03 5.45
N SER A 56 16.71 9.42 4.91
CA SER A 56 18.06 10.00 4.91
C SER A 56 18.29 11.08 3.84
N VAL A 57 17.34 11.29 2.92
CA VAL A 57 17.51 12.23 1.81
C VAL A 57 17.41 13.68 2.28
N PRO A 58 18.50 14.49 2.21
CA PRO A 58 18.48 15.86 2.73
C PRO A 58 17.46 16.74 2.02
N GLY A 59 16.72 17.52 2.80
CA GLY A 59 15.71 18.46 2.29
C GLY A 59 14.42 17.80 1.78
N GLN A 60 14.24 16.49 1.99
CA GLN A 60 13.00 15.79 1.66
C GLN A 60 12.30 15.30 2.93
N GLN A 61 10.97 15.27 2.88
CA GLN A 61 10.14 14.69 3.93
C GLN A 61 9.58 13.36 3.44
N LEU A 62 9.71 12.31 4.26
CA LEU A 62 9.08 11.03 4.00
C LEU A 62 7.57 11.16 4.17
N ALA A 63 6.82 10.73 3.15
CA ALA A 63 5.38 10.56 3.23
C ALA A 63 5.03 9.08 3.03
N LEU A 64 4.24 8.52 3.95
CA LEU A 64 3.63 7.21 3.81
C LEU A 64 2.21 7.39 3.28
N VAL A 65 1.97 6.90 2.07
CA VAL A 65 0.68 6.98 1.39
C VAL A 65 -0.01 5.62 1.48
N GLY A 66 -1.28 5.61 1.87
CA GLY A 66 -2.09 4.41 1.97
C GLY A 66 -3.56 4.68 1.64
N HIS A 67 -4.38 3.64 1.72
CA HIS A 67 -5.81 3.71 1.45
C HIS A 67 -6.56 2.90 2.50
N GLY A 68 -7.10 3.57 3.53
CA GLY A 68 -7.64 2.91 4.72
C GLY A 68 -6.55 2.34 5.63
N MET A 69 -5.50 3.12 5.89
CA MET A 69 -4.19 2.62 6.39
C MET A 69 -4.19 2.15 7.85
N SER A 70 -5.30 2.26 8.57
CA SER A 70 -5.36 1.90 9.99
C SER A 70 -4.99 0.43 10.25
N GLY A 71 -5.36 -0.47 9.33
CA GLY A 71 -4.96 -1.88 9.36
C GLY A 71 -3.48 -2.08 9.10
N ASP A 72 -2.95 -1.39 8.10
CA ASP A 72 -1.54 -1.46 7.70
C ASP A 72 -0.62 -0.96 8.81
N LEU A 73 -0.93 0.20 9.41
CA LEU A 73 -0.13 0.77 10.50
C LEU A 73 -0.07 -0.17 11.71
N ARG A 74 -1.18 -0.84 12.06
CA ARG A 74 -1.18 -1.86 13.12
C ARG A 74 -0.33 -3.06 12.76
N ALA A 75 -0.39 -3.52 11.50
CA ALA A 75 0.42 -4.63 11.02
C ALA A 75 1.92 -4.30 11.04
N LEU A 76 2.29 -3.11 10.57
CA LEU A 76 3.67 -2.60 10.57
C LEU A 76 4.23 -2.51 12.00
N ALA A 77 3.48 -1.88 12.91
CA ALA A 77 3.88 -1.77 14.31
C ALA A 77 4.04 -3.15 14.97
N LYS A 78 3.11 -4.08 14.72
CA LYS A 78 3.20 -5.46 15.22
C LYS A 78 4.40 -6.22 14.65
N ALA A 79 4.77 -5.93 13.41
CA ALA A 79 5.94 -6.52 12.76
C ALA A 79 7.27 -5.90 13.18
N GLY A 80 7.24 -4.81 13.98
CA GLY A 80 8.44 -4.11 14.46
C GLY A 80 9.02 -3.09 13.49
N VAL A 81 8.26 -2.67 12.46
CA VAL A 81 8.68 -1.59 11.56
C VAL A 81 8.60 -0.25 12.29
N VAL A 82 9.67 0.53 12.19
CA VAL A 82 9.78 1.85 12.82
C VAL A 82 9.70 2.92 11.74
N LEU A 83 8.63 3.72 11.79
CA LEU A 83 8.51 4.91 10.95
C LEU A 83 9.26 6.08 11.60
N PRO A 84 10.04 6.87 10.84
CA PRO A 84 10.61 8.12 11.34
C PRO A 84 9.52 9.04 11.91
N ALA A 85 9.79 9.72 13.03
CA ALA A 85 8.79 10.56 13.71
C ALA A 85 8.26 11.71 12.84
N SER A 86 9.04 12.16 11.85
CA SER A 86 8.68 13.22 10.90
C SER A 86 7.89 12.73 9.68
N THR A 87 7.54 11.44 9.63
CA THR A 87 6.80 10.83 8.51
C THR A 87 5.40 11.43 8.43
N VAL A 88 5.04 11.97 7.27
CA VAL A 88 3.67 12.41 6.99
C VAL A 88 2.84 11.21 6.58
N LEU A 89 1.64 11.08 7.14
CA LEU A 89 0.69 10.04 6.76
C LEU A 89 -0.37 10.63 5.83
N ILE A 90 -0.55 10.01 4.67
CA ILE A 90 -1.55 10.41 3.68
C ILE A 90 -2.48 9.22 3.45
N ASP A 91 -3.66 9.26 4.06
CA ASP A 91 -4.71 8.27 3.82
C ASP A 91 -5.64 8.76 2.70
N THR A 92 -5.50 8.16 1.53
CA THR A 92 -6.28 8.52 0.33
C THR A 92 -7.78 8.25 0.52
N GLU A 93 -8.18 7.31 1.39
CA GLU A 93 -9.59 7.11 1.73
C GLU A 93 -10.15 8.36 2.45
N ALA A 94 -9.38 8.89 3.42
CA ALA A 94 -9.76 10.09 4.15
C ALA A 94 -9.73 11.36 3.28
N VAL A 95 -8.75 11.47 2.37
CA VAL A 95 -8.67 12.57 1.39
C VAL A 95 -9.92 12.60 0.51
N VAL A 96 -10.29 11.48 -0.08
CA VAL A 96 -11.48 11.37 -0.94
C VAL A 96 -12.74 11.69 -0.15
N TRP A 97 -12.86 11.17 1.07
CA TRP A 97 -14.00 11.47 1.95
C TRP A 97 -14.15 12.98 2.20
N GLY A 98 -13.04 13.68 2.46
CA GLY A 98 -13.03 15.14 2.64
C GLY A 98 -13.46 15.89 1.38
N LEU A 99 -12.96 15.49 0.21
CA LEU A 99 -13.31 16.10 -1.08
C LEU A 99 -14.78 15.91 -1.45
N MET A 100 -15.40 14.81 -1.01
CA MET A 100 -16.83 14.54 -1.19
C MET A 100 -17.74 15.28 -0.19
N GLY A 101 -17.18 16.19 0.61
CA GLY A 101 -17.94 17.03 1.54
C GLY A 101 -18.49 16.28 2.76
N GLY A 102 -17.93 15.12 3.09
CA GLY A 102 -18.31 14.34 4.28
C GLY A 102 -19.77 13.89 4.33
N THR A 103 -20.54 14.05 3.25
CA THR A 103 -21.95 13.67 3.20
C THR A 103 -22.06 12.17 2.86
N LYS A 104 -22.78 11.45 3.71
CA LYS A 104 -22.92 9.99 3.70
C LYS A 104 -23.47 9.46 2.37
N ALA A 105 -22.59 8.87 1.56
CA ALA A 105 -22.88 7.64 0.83
C ALA A 105 -22.07 6.45 1.38
N GLY A 106 -21.85 6.42 2.69
CA GLY A 106 -21.87 5.22 3.55
C GLY A 106 -20.86 4.08 3.37
N ALA A 107 -20.04 4.04 2.33
CA ALA A 107 -19.02 3.02 2.16
C ALA A 107 -17.63 3.66 2.14
N ALA A 108 -16.67 3.00 2.81
CA ALA A 108 -15.26 3.17 2.51
C ALA A 108 -15.11 3.20 0.98
N THR A 109 -14.61 4.32 0.43
CA THR A 109 -14.44 4.41 -1.03
C THR A 109 -13.39 3.40 -1.39
N SER A 110 -13.70 2.38 -2.17
CA SER A 110 -12.71 1.36 -2.52
C SER A 110 -11.59 1.95 -3.39
N LEU A 111 -10.39 1.34 -3.33
CA LEU A 111 -9.29 1.72 -4.20
C LEU A 111 -9.67 1.69 -5.69
N ARG A 112 -10.52 0.72 -6.10
CA ARG A 112 -11.04 0.65 -7.47
C ARG A 112 -11.83 1.91 -7.82
N THR A 113 -12.73 2.33 -6.93
CA THR A 113 -13.57 3.50 -7.14
C THR A 113 -12.73 4.76 -7.20
N LEU A 114 -11.75 4.91 -6.30
CA LEU A 114 -10.79 6.01 -6.32
C LEU A 114 -10.04 6.06 -7.66
N ALA A 115 -9.43 4.95 -8.07
CA ALA A 115 -8.65 4.89 -9.30
C ALA A 115 -9.50 5.23 -10.54
N GLN A 116 -10.75 4.78 -10.59
CA GLN A 116 -11.70 5.15 -11.66
C GLN A 116 -12.03 6.65 -11.63
N TRP A 117 -12.24 7.22 -10.45
CA TRP A 117 -12.58 8.63 -10.28
C TRP A 117 -11.47 9.57 -10.74
N VAL A 118 -10.21 9.23 -10.48
CA VAL A 118 -9.04 10.00 -10.95
C VAL A 118 -8.59 9.63 -12.37
N GLY A 119 -9.31 8.72 -13.04
CA GLY A 119 -9.07 8.38 -14.44
C GLY A 119 -7.91 7.41 -14.71
N ILE A 120 -7.42 6.66 -13.70
CA ILE A 120 -6.42 5.62 -13.92
C ILE A 120 -7.02 4.50 -14.77
N GLN A 121 -6.42 4.28 -15.93
CA GLN A 121 -6.82 3.22 -16.85
C GLN A 121 -6.07 1.92 -16.55
N GLY A 122 -6.67 0.78 -16.89
CA GLY A 122 -5.99 -0.52 -16.82
C GLY A 122 -5.82 -1.09 -15.41
N VAL A 123 -6.59 -0.64 -14.42
CA VAL A 123 -6.57 -1.18 -13.05
C VAL A 123 -6.95 -2.66 -13.03
N ALA A 124 -5.95 -3.51 -12.85
CA ALA A 124 -6.07 -4.96 -12.81
C ALA A 124 -5.25 -5.56 -11.66
N GLY A 125 -5.59 -6.79 -11.26
CA GLY A 125 -4.84 -7.52 -10.22
C GLY A 125 -4.96 -6.94 -8.82
N LEU A 126 -6.08 -6.28 -8.49
CA LEU A 126 -6.39 -5.88 -7.10
C LEU A 126 -6.38 -7.10 -6.17
N HIS A 127 -6.21 -6.87 -4.86
CA HIS A 127 -5.96 -7.93 -3.85
C HIS A 127 -4.55 -8.53 -3.96
N ASN A 128 -3.67 -7.86 -4.68
CA ASN A 128 -2.24 -8.01 -4.59
C ASN A 128 -1.69 -6.75 -3.91
N ALA A 129 -1.04 -6.88 -2.75
CA ALA A 129 -0.63 -5.73 -1.96
C ALA A 129 0.33 -4.78 -2.72
N GLY A 130 1.16 -5.32 -3.62
CA GLY A 130 2.07 -4.52 -4.44
C GLY A 130 1.35 -3.73 -5.52
N ASN A 131 0.33 -4.33 -6.16
CA ASN A 131 -0.52 -3.62 -7.12
C ASN A 131 -1.35 -2.55 -6.40
N ASP A 132 -1.93 -2.89 -5.25
CA ASP A 132 -2.76 -1.98 -4.46
C ASP A 132 -1.94 -0.76 -4.00
N ALA A 133 -0.71 -0.97 -3.55
CA ALA A 133 0.22 0.12 -3.20
C ALA A 133 0.56 1.00 -4.42
N ARG A 134 0.78 0.40 -5.59
CA ARG A 134 1.09 1.15 -6.81
C ARG A 134 -0.09 2.01 -7.26
N TYR A 135 -1.29 1.45 -7.34
CA TYR A 135 -2.48 2.23 -7.72
C TYR A 135 -2.85 3.28 -6.69
N THR A 136 -2.59 3.03 -5.40
CA THR A 136 -2.77 4.04 -4.35
C THR A 136 -1.86 5.25 -4.59
N LEU A 137 -0.59 5.01 -4.98
CA LEU A 137 0.34 6.09 -5.28
C LEU A 137 0.02 6.78 -6.62
N ASP A 138 -0.36 6.02 -7.65
CA ASP A 138 -0.79 6.57 -8.95
C ASP A 138 -2.05 7.46 -8.81
N ALA A 139 -2.86 7.25 -7.76
CA ALA A 139 -4.10 8.00 -7.50
C ALA A 139 -3.90 9.28 -6.67
N LEU A 140 -2.70 9.53 -6.17
CA LEU A 140 -2.33 10.73 -5.42
C LEU A 140 -1.70 11.78 -6.35
#